data_AF-A0A937A2T0-F1
#
_entry.id   AF-A0A937A2T0-F1
#
_cell.length_a   1.000
_cell.length_b   1.000
_cell.length_c   1.000
_cell.angle_alpha   90.00
_cell.angle_beta   90.00
_cell.angle_gamma   90.00
#
_symmetry.space_group_name_H-M   'P 1'
#
loop_
_entity.id
_entity.type
_entity.pdbx_description
1 polymer ?
#
loop_
_entity_poly.entity_id
_entity_poly.type
_entity_poly.pdbx_seq_one_letter_code
_entity_poly.pdbx_strand_id
1 'polypeptide(L)'
;MKNSSSYAYLWNNPNDGWVLLRINRQTLSLTVKFPTEGPTLREVAAVRSVVPEFGVMPPSEAFAALKGRAEVSLGKFESKEGRRLVANCKKHGLILDVVDHDESGYLPFNEKTNTALVIEDDALAEQVCQEALSHGVRVKHVEA
;
A
#
# COMPACT_ATOMS: atom_id res chain seq x y z
N MET A 1 -12.24 26.86 -6.31
CA MET A 1 -12.54 25.44 -6.03
C MET A 1 -13.26 24.87 -7.25
N LYS A 2 -12.72 23.83 -7.89
CA LYS A 2 -13.46 23.10 -8.93
C LYS A 2 -14.58 22.33 -8.22
N ASN A 3 -15.80 22.41 -8.76
CA ASN A 3 -16.98 21.78 -8.18
C ASN A 3 -17.22 20.42 -8.86
N SER A 4 -17.67 19.41 -8.11
CA SER A 4 -17.94 18.06 -8.64
C SER A 4 -18.98 18.06 -9.77
N SER A 5 -19.81 19.10 -9.85
CA SER A 5 -20.80 19.28 -10.92
C SER A 5 -20.22 19.29 -12.35
N SER A 6 -18.94 19.67 -12.52
CA SER A 6 -18.27 19.58 -13.83
C SER A 6 -18.07 18.14 -14.33
N TYR A 7 -18.26 17.15 -13.45
CA TYR A 7 -18.10 15.73 -13.72
C TYR A 7 -19.44 14.98 -13.82
N ALA A 8 -20.57 15.70 -13.80
CA ALA A 8 -21.89 15.08 -13.78
C ALA A 8 -22.19 14.20 -15.02
N TYR A 9 -21.45 14.39 -16.12
CA TYR A 9 -21.51 13.51 -17.28
C TYR A 9 -21.15 12.04 -16.97
N LEU A 10 -20.47 11.76 -15.85
CA LEU A 10 -20.17 10.41 -15.40
C LEU A 10 -21.43 9.63 -14.96
N TRP A 11 -22.47 10.32 -14.48
CA TRP A 11 -23.67 9.68 -13.91
C TRP A 11 -25.00 10.16 -14.50
N ASN A 12 -25.02 11.27 -15.23
CA ASN A 12 -26.25 11.80 -15.85
C ASN A 12 -26.72 10.95 -17.04
N ASN A 13 -25.85 10.16 -17.65
CA ASN A 13 -26.19 9.32 -18.79
C ASN A 13 -25.56 7.92 -18.65
N PRO A 14 -26.33 6.92 -18.13
CA PRO A 14 -25.85 5.55 -17.93
C PRO A 14 -25.36 4.88 -19.22
N ASN A 15 -25.79 5.36 -20.38
CA ASN A 15 -25.42 4.79 -21.67
C ASN A 15 -24.07 5.29 -22.19
N ASP A 16 -23.39 6.24 -21.52
CA ASP A 16 -22.12 6.78 -22.01
C ASP A 16 -20.92 5.87 -21.71
N GLY A 17 -21.15 4.73 -21.03
CA GLY A 17 -20.15 3.69 -20.83
C GLY A 17 -19.23 3.92 -19.63
N TRP A 18 -19.53 4.90 -18.78
CA TRP A 18 -18.79 5.16 -17.54
C TRP A 18 -19.05 4.08 -16.48
N VAL A 19 -17.97 3.65 -15.86
CA VAL A 19 -17.94 2.77 -14.69
C VAL A 19 -16.91 3.30 -13.70
N LEU A 20 -17.00 2.84 -12.45
CA LEU A 20 -15.94 3.03 -11.47
C LEU A 20 -15.16 1.73 -11.34
N LEU A 21 -13.86 1.77 -11.60
CA LEU A 21 -12.96 0.67 -11.27
C LEU A 21 -12.61 0.78 -9.78
N ARG A 22 -13.00 -0.22 -8.98
CA ARG A 22 -12.51 -0.37 -7.61
C ARG A 22 -11.13 -1.03 -7.68
N ILE A 23 -10.12 -0.25 -7.36
CA ILE A 23 -8.73 -0.70 -7.30
C ILE A 23 -8.43 -0.96 -5.83
N ASN A 24 -8.23 -2.23 -5.48
CA ASN A 24 -7.86 -2.60 -4.12
C ASN A 24 -6.34 -2.48 -3.97
N ARG A 25 -5.89 -1.60 -3.07
CA ARG A 25 -4.47 -1.40 -2.76
C ARG A 25 -4.28 -1.42 -1.27
N GLN A 26 -4.19 -2.64 -0.75
CA GLN A 26 -3.87 -2.86 0.65
C GLN A 26 -2.38 -3.14 0.76
N THR A 27 -1.65 -2.26 1.44
CA THR A 27 -0.23 -2.43 1.69
C THR A 27 0.06 -2.53 3.17
N LEU A 28 1.21 -3.10 3.50
CA LEU A 28 1.70 -3.25 4.86
C LEU A 28 3.03 -2.51 4.99
N SER A 29 3.12 -1.60 5.94
CA SER A 29 4.42 -1.09 6.40
C SER A 29 4.93 -1.99 7.52
N LEU A 30 6.16 -2.49 7.37
CA LEU A 30 6.77 -3.40 8.32
C LEU A 30 7.98 -2.75 8.97
N THR A 31 8.04 -2.79 10.31
CA THR A 31 9.18 -2.27 11.07
C THR A 31 9.62 -3.32 12.09
N VAL A 32 10.89 -3.72 12.05
CA VAL A 32 11.47 -4.58 13.09
C VAL A 32 11.81 -3.71 14.30
N LYS A 33 11.40 -4.15 15.48
CA LYS A 33 11.73 -3.51 16.75
C LYS A 33 12.85 -4.28 17.44
N PHE A 34 13.78 -3.53 18.03
CA PHE A 34 14.86 -4.05 18.84
C PHE A 34 14.72 -3.56 20.28
N PRO A 35 15.39 -4.20 21.24
CA PRO A 35 15.58 -3.64 22.57
C PRO A 35 16.22 -2.24 22.52
N THR A 36 16.05 -1.45 23.59
CA THR A 36 16.61 -0.09 23.68
C THR A 36 18.14 -0.07 23.62
N GLU A 37 18.79 -1.17 23.98
CA GLU A 37 20.24 -1.38 23.88
C GLU A 37 20.71 -1.69 22.45
N GLY A 38 19.76 -1.90 21.52
CA GLY A 38 19.98 -2.24 20.12
C GLY A 38 19.78 -3.74 19.83
N PRO A 39 20.01 -4.16 18.57
CA PRO A 39 19.82 -5.53 18.14
C PRO A 39 20.91 -6.45 18.71
N THR A 40 20.50 -7.64 19.12
CA THR A 40 21.40 -8.75 19.43
C THR A 40 22.04 -9.32 18.16
N LEU A 41 23.18 -10.00 18.27
CA LEU A 41 23.81 -10.70 17.13
C LEU A 41 22.87 -11.70 16.46
N ARG A 42 21.98 -12.33 17.23
CA ARG A 42 20.96 -13.26 16.72
C ARG A 42 19.92 -12.52 15.89
N GLU A 43 19.45 -11.35 16.35
CA GLU A 43 18.52 -10.52 15.59
C GLU A 43 19.16 -9.96 14.33
N VAL A 44 20.42 -9.52 14.37
CA VAL A 44 21.14 -9.11 13.15
C VAL A 44 21.25 -10.26 12.16
N ALA A 45 21.60 -11.48 12.61
CA ALA A 45 21.63 -12.65 11.74
C ALA A 45 20.25 -12.97 11.14
N ALA A 46 19.18 -12.85 11.92
CA ALA A 46 17.80 -13.06 11.48
C ALA A 46 17.34 -11.98 10.47
N VAL A 47 17.68 -10.70 10.69
CA VAL A 47 17.39 -9.63 9.74
C VAL A 47 18.10 -9.89 8.42
N ARG A 48 19.38 -10.28 8.46
CA ARG A 48 20.14 -10.64 7.25
C ARG A 48 19.56 -11.85 6.50
N SER A 49 18.98 -12.83 7.20
CA SER A 49 18.40 -14.01 6.54
C SER A 49 17.04 -13.75 5.91
N VAL A 50 16.33 -12.72 6.35
CA VAL A 50 14.95 -12.45 5.94
C VAL A 50 14.83 -11.22 5.04
N VAL A 51 15.74 -10.25 5.17
CA VAL A 51 15.70 -8.97 4.45
C VAL A 51 16.86 -8.91 3.46
N PRO A 52 16.60 -8.97 2.14
CA PRO A 52 17.65 -9.05 1.11
C PRO A 52 18.71 -7.95 1.20
N GLU A 53 18.30 -6.72 1.54
CA GLU A 53 19.19 -5.56 1.68
C GLU A 53 20.29 -5.81 2.72
N PHE A 54 19.96 -6.45 3.85
CA PHE A 54 20.94 -6.80 4.87
C PHE A 54 21.66 -8.13 4.56
N GLY A 55 21.02 -9.01 3.78
CA GLY A 55 21.59 -10.30 3.38
C GLY A 55 22.87 -10.18 2.54
N VAL A 56 22.97 -9.15 1.71
CA VAL A 56 24.17 -8.89 0.88
C VAL A 56 25.32 -8.25 1.67
N MET A 57 25.03 -7.65 2.83
CA MET A 57 26.04 -7.03 3.68
C MET A 57 26.85 -8.09 4.45
N PRO A 58 28.16 -7.92 4.62
CA PRO A 58 28.94 -8.67 5.61
C PRO A 58 28.32 -8.54 7.02
N PRO A 59 28.44 -9.57 7.89
CA PRO A 59 27.84 -9.55 9.23
C PRO A 59 28.25 -8.33 10.07
N SER A 60 29.51 -7.88 9.97
CA SER A 60 30.03 -6.71 10.68
C SER A 60 29.39 -5.41 10.22
N GLU A 61 29.15 -5.25 8.92
CA GLU A 61 28.52 -4.06 8.34
C GLU A 61 27.04 -4.01 8.68
N ALA A 62 26.33 -5.13 8.58
CA ALA A 62 24.94 -5.22 9.00
C ALA A 62 24.77 -4.91 10.49
N PHE A 63 25.67 -5.43 11.34
CA PHE A 63 25.67 -5.10 12.76
C PHE A 63 25.92 -3.60 12.97
N ALA A 64 26.92 -3.02 12.32
CA ALA A 64 27.19 -1.59 12.41
C ALA A 64 26.01 -0.72 11.94
N ALA A 65 25.32 -1.12 10.87
CA ALA A 65 24.17 -0.40 10.32
C ALA A 65 22.97 -0.40 11.28
N LEU A 66 22.77 -1.48 12.03
CA LEU A 66 21.66 -1.64 12.97
C LEU A 66 22.01 -1.27 14.42
N LYS A 67 23.30 -1.14 14.76
CA LYS A 67 23.77 -0.84 16.11
C LYS A 67 23.18 0.48 16.62
N GLY A 68 22.64 0.45 17.83
CA GLY A 68 22.06 1.62 18.49
C GLY A 68 20.70 2.06 17.91
N ARG A 69 20.15 1.33 16.94
CA ARG A 69 18.79 1.56 16.46
C ARG A 69 17.81 0.74 17.29
N ALA A 70 16.75 1.38 17.77
CA ALA A 70 15.63 0.70 18.40
C ALA A 70 14.67 0.08 17.37
N GLU A 71 14.77 0.49 16.11
CA GLU A 71 13.93 -0.01 15.04
C GLU A 71 14.57 0.11 13.66
N VAL A 72 14.11 -0.71 12.73
CA VAL A 72 14.46 -0.61 11.31
C VAL A 72 13.22 -0.86 10.45
N SER A 73 12.94 0.07 9.54
CA SER A 73 11.88 -0.11 8.54
C SER A 73 12.34 -1.13 7.50
N LEU A 74 11.47 -2.09 7.20
CA LEU A 74 11.66 -3.04 6.10
C LEU A 74 11.02 -2.54 4.79
N GLY A 75 10.30 -1.41 4.84
CA GLY A 75 9.57 -0.85 3.72
C GLY A 75 8.08 -1.21 3.70
N LYS A 76 7.47 -0.94 2.54
CA LYS A 76 6.06 -1.20 2.25
C LYS A 76 5.91 -2.38 1.30
N PHE A 77 4.94 -3.24 1.58
CA PHE A 77 4.70 -4.46 0.81
C PHE A 77 3.23 -4.60 0.44
N GLU A 78 2.93 -5.29 -0.66
CA GLU A 78 1.58 -5.78 -0.91
C GLU A 78 1.16 -6.73 0.23
N SER A 79 -0.12 -6.72 0.59
CA SER A 79 -0.64 -7.44 1.77
C SER A 79 -0.25 -8.91 1.87
N LYS A 80 -0.35 -9.68 0.77
CA LYS A 80 -0.01 -11.11 0.77
C LYS A 80 1.50 -11.31 0.94
N GLU A 81 2.32 -10.53 0.24
CA GLU A 81 3.78 -10.58 0.40
C GLU A 81 4.20 -10.17 1.82
N GLY A 82 3.70 -9.04 2.32
CA GLY A 82 4.01 -8.53 3.65
C GLY A 82 3.62 -9.51 4.75
N ARG A 83 2.46 -10.18 4.67
CA ARG A 83 2.06 -11.21 5.64
C ARG A 83 3.00 -12.42 5.63
N ARG A 84 3.50 -12.84 4.46
CA ARG A 84 4.51 -13.90 4.35
C ARG A 84 5.82 -13.48 5.00
N LEU A 85 6.24 -12.23 4.78
CA LEU A 85 7.45 -11.68 5.39
C LEU A 85 7.32 -11.60 6.92
N VAL A 86 6.18 -11.11 7.43
CA VAL A 86 5.87 -11.10 8.88
C VAL A 86 5.97 -12.50 9.48
N ALA A 87 5.37 -13.51 8.83
CA ALA A 87 5.44 -14.89 9.30
C ALA A 87 6.89 -15.40 9.34
N ASN A 88 7.69 -15.08 8.33
CA ASN A 88 9.10 -15.48 8.26
C ASN A 88 9.95 -14.78 9.35
N CYS A 89 9.77 -13.48 9.55
CA CYS A 89 10.45 -12.73 10.61
C CYS A 89 10.10 -13.28 12.00
N LYS A 90 8.81 -13.54 12.28
CA LYS A 90 8.36 -14.13 13.54
C LYS A 90 8.97 -15.52 13.78
N LYS A 91 9.08 -16.35 12.74
CA LYS A 91 9.75 -17.66 12.82
C LYS A 91 11.22 -17.56 13.23
N HIS A 92 11.89 -16.46 12.89
CA HIS A 92 13.28 -16.18 13.28
C HIS A 92 13.39 -15.44 14.63
N GLY A 93 12.28 -15.20 15.32
CA GLY A 93 12.24 -14.55 16.63
C GLY A 93 12.29 -13.02 16.59
N LEU A 94 12.09 -12.41 15.41
CA LEU A 94 12.03 -10.96 15.29
C LEU A 94 10.68 -10.42 15.76
N ILE A 95 10.70 -9.29 16.45
CA ILE A 95 9.51 -8.53 16.83
C ILE A 95 9.23 -7.51 15.74
N LEU A 96 8.00 -7.48 15.22
CA LEU A 96 7.59 -6.53 14.20
C LEU A 96 6.41 -5.70 14.66
N ASP A 97 6.46 -4.43 14.30
CA ASP A 97 5.32 -3.55 14.17
C ASP A 97 4.81 -3.62 12.73
N VAL A 98 3.50 -3.76 12.59
CA VAL A 98 2.82 -3.97 11.31
C VAL A 98 1.71 -2.95 11.22
N VAL A 99 1.79 -2.08 10.23
CA VAL A 99 0.77 -1.06 9.98
C VAL A 99 0.10 -1.35 8.65
N ASP A 100 -1.20 -1.64 8.68
CA ASP A 100 -2.04 -1.76 7.50
C ASP A 100 -2.33 -0.38 6.90
N HIS A 101 -2.17 -0.27 5.59
CA HIS A 101 -2.57 0.89 4.81
C HIS A 101 -3.60 0.47 3.77
N ASP A 102 -4.77 1.10 3.80
CA ASP A 102 -5.76 0.98 2.75
C ASP A 102 -5.66 2.20 1.84
N GLU A 103 -4.98 2.03 0.70
CA GLU A 103 -4.87 3.02 -0.37
C GLU A 103 -5.85 2.68 -1.51
N SER A 104 -6.88 1.88 -1.22
CA SER A 104 -7.89 1.46 -2.21
C SER A 104 -8.77 2.63 -2.62
N GLY A 105 -9.01 2.76 -3.92
CA GLY A 105 -9.75 3.88 -4.49
C GLY A 105 -10.66 3.47 -5.62
N TYR A 106 -11.38 4.48 -6.13
CA TYR A 106 -12.17 4.34 -7.33
C TYR A 106 -11.52 5.17 -8.45
N LEU A 107 -11.54 4.62 -9.66
CA LEU A 107 -11.08 5.30 -10.85
C LEU A 107 -12.21 5.32 -11.88
N PRO A 108 -12.71 6.50 -12.29
CA PRO A 108 -13.69 6.58 -13.36
C PRO A 108 -13.07 6.12 -14.68
N PHE A 109 -13.76 5.22 -15.36
CA PHE A 109 -13.30 4.58 -16.58
C PHE A 109 -14.43 4.50 -17.58
N ASN A 110 -14.17 4.87 -18.82
CA ASN A 110 -15.11 4.74 -19.91
C ASN A 110 -14.82 3.47 -20.70
N GLU A 111 -15.73 2.50 -20.64
CA GLU A 111 -15.56 1.20 -21.31
C GLU A 111 -15.69 1.29 -22.83
N LYS A 112 -16.40 2.30 -23.35
CA LYS A 112 -16.59 2.48 -24.80
C LYS A 112 -15.35 3.07 -25.45
N THR A 113 -14.70 4.02 -24.79
CA THR A 113 -13.50 4.68 -25.31
C THR A 113 -12.20 4.07 -24.76
N ASN A 114 -12.28 3.12 -23.83
CA ASN A 114 -11.14 2.49 -23.15
C ASN A 114 -10.22 3.55 -22.49
N THR A 115 -10.81 4.52 -21.79
CA THR A 115 -10.09 5.68 -21.23
C THR A 115 -10.38 5.85 -19.75
N ALA A 116 -9.34 6.12 -18.95
CA ALA A 116 -9.48 6.51 -17.55
C ALA A 116 -9.51 8.04 -17.42
N LEU A 117 -10.37 8.53 -16.53
CA LEU A 117 -10.33 9.93 -16.10
C LEU A 117 -9.44 10.05 -14.88
N VAL A 118 -8.36 10.81 -15.00
CA VAL A 118 -7.47 11.14 -13.86
C VAL A 118 -7.82 12.54 -13.39
N ILE A 119 -8.11 12.66 -12.10
CA ILE A 119 -8.32 13.94 -11.41
C ILE A 119 -7.13 14.08 -10.46
N GLU A 120 -6.29 15.09 -10.68
CA GLU A 120 -5.01 15.29 -9.95
C GLU A 120 -5.20 15.74 -8.49
N ASP A 121 -6.36 16.31 -8.17
CA ASP A 121 -6.72 16.70 -6.82
C ASP A 121 -7.42 15.51 -6.15
N ASP A 122 -6.74 14.87 -5.20
CA ASP A 122 -7.21 13.66 -4.52
C ASP A 122 -8.56 13.87 -3.82
N ALA A 123 -8.76 15.01 -3.16
CA ALA A 123 -10.01 15.31 -2.46
C ALA A 123 -11.17 15.48 -3.44
N LEU A 124 -10.92 16.15 -4.58
CA LEU A 124 -11.91 16.26 -5.65
C LEU A 124 -12.17 14.90 -6.31
N ALA A 125 -11.15 14.09 -6.53
CA ALA A 125 -11.27 12.77 -7.12
C ALA A 125 -12.15 11.86 -6.25
N GLU A 126 -11.91 11.85 -4.94
CA GLU A 126 -12.71 11.12 -3.97
C GLU A 126 -14.17 11.62 -3.99
N GLN A 127 -14.39 12.94 -3.91
CA GLN A 127 -15.72 13.53 -3.96
C GLN A 127 -16.49 13.13 -5.23
N VAL A 128 -15.86 13.24 -6.40
CA VAL A 128 -16.47 12.87 -7.68
C VAL A 128 -16.83 11.38 -7.73
N CYS A 129 -15.98 10.51 -7.21
CA CYS A 129 -16.27 9.08 -7.15
C CYS A 129 -17.41 8.75 -6.17
N GLN A 130 -17.44 9.40 -5.00
CA GLN A 130 -18.54 9.22 -4.04
C GLN A 130 -19.87 9.68 -4.61
N GLU A 131 -19.88 10.82 -5.32
CA GLU A 131 -21.07 11.32 -5.99
C GLU A 131 -21.53 10.34 -7.09
N ALA A 132 -20.62 9.88 -7.94
CA ALA A 132 -20.92 8.87 -8.96
C ALA A 132 -21.49 7.56 -8.35
N LEU A 133 -20.94 7.09 -7.22
CA LEU A 133 -21.48 5.95 -6.48
C LEU A 133 -22.89 6.21 -5.98
N SER A 134 -23.15 7.40 -5.41
CA SER A 134 -24.47 7.77 -4.90
C SER A 134 -25.54 7.83 -5.99
N HIS A 135 -25.13 8.11 -7.23
CA HIS A 135 -26.00 8.06 -8.42
C HIS A 135 -26.08 6.69 -9.10
N GLY A 136 -25.45 5.66 -8.54
CA GLY A 136 -25.57 4.28 -9.02
C GLY A 136 -24.68 3.94 -10.23
N VAL A 137 -23.60 4.70 -10.47
CA VAL A 137 -22.61 4.31 -11.48
C VAL A 137 -22.05 2.93 -11.15
N ARG A 138 -22.05 2.05 -12.15
CA ARG A 138 -21.64 0.64 -11.96
C ARG A 138 -20.18 0.54 -11.54
N VAL A 139 -19.93 -0.29 -10.53
CA VAL A 139 -18.58 -0.61 -10.04
C VAL A 139 -18.08 -1.89 -10.68
N LYS A 140 -16.82 -1.91 -11.11
CA LYS A 140 -16.08 -3.11 -11.48
C LYS A 140 -14.89 -3.30 -10.55
N HIS A 141 -14.72 -4.50 -10.02
CA HIS A 141 -13.55 -4.84 -9.22
C HIS A 141 -12.40 -5.24 -10.15
N VAL A 142 -11.24 -4.64 -9.94
CA VAL A 142 -10.02 -4.98 -10.66
C VAL A 142 -9.00 -5.48 -9.65
N GLU A 143 -8.46 -6.67 -9.89
CA GLU A 143 -7.28 -7.15 -9.16
C GLU A 143 -6.06 -6.44 -9.75
N ALA A 144 -5.32 -5.73 -8.89
CA ALA A 144 -4.04 -5.11 -9.22
C ALA A 144 -2.90 -6.10 -9.03
#